data_AF-A0A957Q5P0-F1
#
_entry.id   AF-A0A957Q5P0-F1
#
_cell.length_a   1.000
_cell.length_b   1.000
_cell.length_c   1.000
_cell.angle_alpha   90.00
_cell.angle_beta   90.00
_cell.angle_gamma   90.00
#
_symmetry.space_group_name_H-M   'P 1'
#
loop_
_entity.id
_entity.type
_entity.pdbx_description
1 polymer ?
#
loop_
_entity_poly.entity_id
_entity_poly.type
_entity_poly.pdbx_seq_one_letter_code
_entity_poly.pdbx_strand_id
1 'polypeptide(L)'
;VALAFWLLRYDIARRRIKAGGQARFTALCLLSGYGWLAIAGLLAIRYPGQLAGPYYDALLHAIFLGFVFTMIFGHAPIVFPAVLQRPLPYRPRFYSHLLLLHITLAVRIAGDLLLSMSLRQWGALLNALVVLLFLGNTVAALVAGAKGERSYREREMAG
;
A
#
# COMPACT_ATOMS: atom_id res chain seq x y z
N VAL A 1 13.22 -10.46 10.04
CA VAL A 1 13.77 -10.98 8.76
C VAL A 1 13.26 -12.38 8.44
N ALA A 2 13.40 -13.37 9.33
CA ALA A 2 12.94 -14.75 9.10
C ALA A 2 11.46 -14.85 8.66
N LEU A 3 10.55 -14.11 9.31
CA LEU A 3 9.13 -14.06 8.94
C LEU A 3 8.91 -13.54 7.50
N ALA A 4 9.65 -12.51 7.09
CA ALA A 4 9.53 -11.95 5.74
C ALA A 4 9.96 -12.98 4.67
N PHE A 5 11.06 -13.69 4.91
CA PHE A 5 11.51 -14.76 4.01
C PHE A 5 10.56 -15.96 4.02
N TRP A 6 10.01 -16.32 5.17
CA TRP A 6 9.01 -17.37 5.29
C TRP A 6 7.76 -17.04 4.47
N LEU A 7 7.18 -15.86 4.66
CA LEU A 7 6.03 -15.37 3.90
C LEU A 7 6.35 -15.31 2.41
N LEU A 8 7.51 -14.74 2.06
CA LEU A 8 7.94 -14.67 0.66
C LEU A 8 8.09 -16.07 0.03
N ARG A 9 8.44 -17.13 0.79
CA ARG A 9 8.65 -18.48 0.26
C ARG A 9 7.38 -19.34 0.22
N TYR A 10 6.52 -19.22 1.23
CA TYR A 10 5.39 -20.12 1.45
C TYR A 10 4.02 -19.49 1.17
N ASP A 11 3.94 -18.17 0.95
CA ASP A 11 2.67 -17.52 0.64
C ASP A 11 2.21 -17.79 -0.82
N ILE A 12 0.90 -17.91 -0.97
CA ILE A 12 0.17 -18.11 -2.23
C ILE A 12 0.33 -16.89 -3.17
N ALA A 13 0.73 -15.72 -2.66
CA ALA A 13 0.98 -14.50 -3.41
C ALA A 13 1.79 -14.76 -4.71
N ARG A 14 2.87 -15.56 -4.65
CA ARG A 14 3.70 -15.87 -5.84
C ARG A 14 2.92 -16.56 -6.95
N ARG A 15 2.00 -17.46 -6.59
CA ARG A 15 1.17 -18.18 -7.56
C ARG A 15 0.13 -17.25 -8.19
N ARG A 16 -0.38 -16.28 -7.42
CA ARG A 16 -1.36 -15.28 -7.91
C ARG A 16 -0.76 -14.20 -8.81
N ILE A 17 0.57 -14.03 -8.88
CA ILE A 17 1.18 -13.08 -9.86
C ILE A 17 0.80 -13.45 -11.29
N LYS A 18 0.67 -14.75 -11.58
CA LYS A 18 0.29 -15.27 -12.90
C LYS A 18 -1.21 -15.10 -13.19
N ALA A 19 -2.02 -14.81 -12.18
CA ALA A 19 -3.43 -14.48 -12.38
C ALA A 19 -3.55 -13.04 -12.91
N GLY A 20 -4.54 -12.76 -13.76
CA GLY A 20 -4.80 -11.41 -14.29
C GLY A 20 -5.59 -10.52 -13.32
N GLY A 21 -5.57 -9.21 -13.57
CA GLY A 21 -6.43 -8.23 -12.89
C GLY A 21 -6.12 -8.00 -11.41
N GLN A 22 -7.17 -8.03 -10.58
CA GLN A 22 -7.11 -7.71 -9.13
C GLN A 22 -6.21 -8.66 -8.33
N ALA A 23 -6.17 -9.94 -8.71
CA ALA A 23 -5.33 -10.93 -8.05
C ALA A 23 -3.83 -10.62 -8.21
N ARG A 24 -3.42 -10.14 -9.39
CA ARG A 24 -2.04 -9.71 -9.64
C ARG A 24 -1.65 -8.51 -8.80
N PHE A 25 -2.53 -7.51 -8.74
CA PHE A 25 -2.29 -6.31 -7.93
C PHE A 25 -2.12 -6.65 -6.45
N THR A 26 -3.03 -7.47 -5.91
CA THR A 26 -2.95 -7.95 -4.53
C THR A 26 -1.65 -8.69 -4.27
N ALA A 27 -1.24 -9.57 -5.20
CA ALA A 27 0.02 -10.30 -5.11
C ALA A 27 1.24 -9.38 -5.11
N LEU A 28 1.25 -8.34 -5.95
CA LEU A 28 2.34 -7.36 -6.00
C LEU A 28 2.44 -6.56 -4.69
N CYS A 29 1.31 -6.13 -4.13
CA CYS A 29 1.28 -5.48 -2.81
C CYS A 29 1.81 -6.40 -1.70
N LEU A 30 1.39 -7.68 -1.67
CA LEU A 30 1.89 -8.64 -0.68
C LEU A 30 3.41 -8.78 -0.75
N LEU A 31 3.94 -8.98 -1.96
CA LEU A 31 5.37 -9.18 -2.18
C LEU A 31 6.20 -7.94 -1.86
N SER A 32 5.76 -6.75 -2.28
CA SER A 32 6.47 -5.52 -1.97
C SER A 32 6.40 -5.20 -0.47
N GLY A 33 5.27 -5.49 0.18
CA GLY A 33 5.12 -5.42 1.63
C GLY A 33 6.12 -6.31 2.36
N TYR A 34 6.28 -7.58 1.94
CA TYR A 34 7.29 -8.47 2.52
C TYR A 34 8.71 -7.96 2.31
N GLY A 35 9.00 -7.32 1.17
CA GLY A 35 10.27 -6.64 0.92
C GLY A 35 10.55 -5.56 1.98
N TRP A 36 9.57 -4.71 2.27
CA TRP A 36 9.69 -3.70 3.33
C TRP A 36 9.81 -4.29 4.73
N LEU A 37 9.10 -5.39 5.02
CA LEU A 37 9.24 -6.11 6.28
C LEU A 37 10.65 -6.71 6.45
N ALA A 38 11.26 -7.19 5.37
CA ALA A 38 12.65 -7.63 5.38
C ALA A 38 13.60 -6.46 5.68
N ILE A 39 13.41 -5.31 5.01
CA ILE A 39 14.19 -4.07 5.25
C ILE A 39 14.06 -3.63 6.71
N ALA A 40 12.84 -3.55 7.25
CA ALA A 40 12.60 -3.21 8.65
C ALA A 40 13.33 -4.17 9.61
N GLY A 41 13.29 -5.47 9.32
CA GLY A 41 14.02 -6.47 10.09
C GLY A 41 15.53 -6.31 10.01
N LEU A 42 16.08 -5.91 8.85
CA LEU A 42 17.52 -5.63 8.69
C LEU A 42 17.92 -4.37 9.45
N LEU A 43 17.08 -3.32 9.43
CA LEU A 43 17.29 -2.11 10.24
C LEU A 43 17.30 -2.43 11.73
N ALA A 44 16.37 -3.29 12.20
CA ALA A 44 16.30 -3.71 13.59
C ALA A 44 17.56 -4.45 14.06
N ILE A 45 18.12 -5.30 13.19
CA ILE A 45 19.37 -6.03 13.48
C ILE A 45 20.58 -5.09 13.44
N ARG A 46 20.60 -4.14 12.50
CA ARG A 46 21.72 -3.20 12.32
C ARG A 46 21.79 -2.15 13.42
N TYR A 47 20.65 -1.69 13.92
CA TYR A 47 20.53 -0.64 14.92
C TYR A 47 19.71 -1.12 16.14
N PRO A 48 20.20 -2.13 16.88
CA PRO A 48 19.47 -2.71 18.00
C PRO A 48 19.37 -1.72 19.17
N GLY A 49 18.27 -1.82 19.94
CA GLY A 49 18.12 -1.08 21.19
C GLY A 49 17.82 0.43 21.06
N GLN A 50 17.65 0.94 19.84
CA GLN A 50 17.20 2.31 19.61
C GLN A 50 15.72 2.46 19.98
N LEU A 51 15.42 3.36 20.92
CA LEU A 51 14.04 3.70 21.33
C LEU A 51 13.55 5.01 20.70
N ALA A 52 14.45 5.79 20.09
CA ALA A 52 14.14 7.05 19.42
C ALA A 52 15.22 7.40 18.38
N GLY A 53 14.91 8.34 17.50
CA GLY A 53 15.87 8.92 16.55
C GLY A 53 15.71 8.42 15.10
N PRO A 54 16.53 8.92 14.16
CA PRO A 54 16.30 8.72 12.72
C PRO A 54 16.28 7.25 12.29
N TYR A 55 17.15 6.41 12.85
CA TYR A 55 17.18 4.98 12.52
C TYR A 55 15.94 4.23 13.04
N TYR A 56 15.43 4.61 14.21
CA TYR A 56 14.19 4.08 14.75
C TYR A 56 12.99 4.53 13.91
N ASP A 57 12.96 5.81 13.51
CA ASP A 57 11.95 6.35 12.59
C ASP A 57 11.95 5.59 11.25
N ALA A 58 13.12 5.31 10.66
CA ALA A 58 13.22 4.54 9.42
C ALA A 58 12.62 3.13 9.56
N LEU A 59 12.89 2.47 10.69
CA LEU A 59 12.34 1.16 11.01
C LEU A 59 10.81 1.23 11.12
N LEU A 60 10.28 2.20 11.86
CA LEU A 60 8.84 2.38 12.01
C LEU A 60 8.15 2.66 10.67
N HIS A 61 8.73 3.53 9.84
CA HIS A 61 8.18 3.82 8.52
C HIS A 61 8.24 2.61 7.59
N ALA A 62 9.30 1.82 7.63
CA ALA A 62 9.38 0.58 6.86
C ALA A 62 8.31 -0.44 7.29
N ILE A 63 7.97 -0.52 8.58
CA ILE A 63 6.89 -1.40 9.08
C ILE A 63 5.51 -0.83 8.71
N PHE A 64 5.19 0.38 9.19
CA PHE A 64 3.85 0.92 9.05
C PHE A 64 3.53 1.30 7.60
N LEU A 65 4.32 2.16 6.97
CA LEU A 65 4.05 2.58 5.60
C LEU A 65 4.47 1.50 4.58
N GLY A 66 5.62 0.88 4.79
CA GLY A 66 6.15 -0.10 3.84
C GLY A 66 5.41 -1.43 3.84
N PHE A 67 5.16 -2.00 5.02
CA PHE A 67 4.47 -3.29 5.14
C PHE A 67 2.96 -3.11 5.33
N VAL A 68 2.50 -2.44 6.38
CA VAL A 68 1.06 -2.39 6.74
C VAL A 68 0.24 -1.66 5.68
N PHE A 69 0.63 -0.45 5.26
CA PHE A 69 -0.14 0.30 4.26
C PHE A 69 -0.17 -0.40 2.90
N THR A 70 0.93 -1.04 2.49
CA THR A 70 0.96 -1.85 1.28
C THR A 70 -0.04 -3.02 1.35
N MET A 71 -0.18 -3.68 2.51
CA MET A 71 -1.20 -4.71 2.72
C MET A 71 -2.62 -4.14 2.65
N ILE A 72 -2.85 -2.97 3.25
CA ILE A 72 -4.13 -2.26 3.17
C ILE A 72 -4.47 -1.99 1.69
N PHE A 73 -3.51 -1.53 0.89
CA PHE A 73 -3.73 -1.26 -0.54
C PHE A 73 -4.05 -2.53 -1.31
N GLY A 74 -3.32 -3.62 -1.04
CA GLY A 74 -3.57 -4.92 -1.67
C GLY A 74 -4.97 -5.46 -1.39
N HIS A 75 -5.48 -5.28 -0.18
CA HIS A 75 -6.78 -5.82 0.24
C HIS A 75 -7.96 -4.86 0.09
N ALA A 76 -7.72 -3.55 -0.05
CA ALA A 76 -8.75 -2.55 -0.24
C ALA A 76 -9.77 -2.93 -1.35
N PRO A 77 -9.37 -3.38 -2.56
CA PRO A 77 -10.31 -3.78 -3.60
C PRO A 77 -11.20 -4.99 -3.25
N ILE A 78 -10.85 -5.78 -2.23
CA ILE A 78 -11.62 -6.93 -1.75
C ILE A 78 -12.50 -6.52 -0.57
N VAL A 79 -11.93 -5.78 0.39
CA VAL A 79 -12.61 -5.38 1.63
C VAL A 79 -13.71 -4.36 1.37
N PHE A 80 -13.47 -3.35 0.53
CA PHE A 80 -14.47 -2.30 0.28
C PHE A 80 -15.76 -2.85 -0.35
N PRO A 81 -15.73 -3.71 -1.39
CA PRO A 81 -16.96 -4.33 -1.91
C PRO A 81 -17.68 -5.20 -0.90
N ALA A 82 -16.95 -5.92 -0.05
CA ALA A 82 -17.54 -6.78 0.96
C ALA A 82 -18.29 -5.98 2.05
N VAL A 83 -17.74 -4.84 2.46
CA VAL A 83 -18.35 -3.98 3.49
C VAL A 83 -19.44 -3.09 2.92
N LEU A 84 -19.23 -2.48 1.74
CA LEU A 84 -20.21 -1.59 1.11
C LEU A 84 -21.26 -2.32 0.25
N GLN A 85 -21.11 -3.63 0.06
CA GLN A 85 -21.95 -4.47 -0.81
C GLN A 85 -22.13 -3.91 -2.23
N ARG A 86 -21.11 -3.22 -2.75
CA ARG A 86 -21.09 -2.64 -4.10
C ARG A 86 -19.89 -3.11 -4.92
N PRO A 87 -20.06 -3.42 -6.21
CA PRO A 87 -18.95 -3.83 -7.06
C PRO A 87 -18.00 -2.64 -7.29
N LEU A 88 -16.74 -2.76 -6.86
CA LEU A 88 -15.67 -1.84 -7.26
C LEU A 88 -15.00 -2.38 -8.52
N PRO A 89 -15.24 -1.79 -9.71
CA PRO A 89 -14.53 -2.20 -10.91
C PRO A 89 -13.04 -1.92 -10.75
N TYR A 90 -12.23 -2.95 -10.86
CA TYR A 90 -10.77 -2.83 -10.82
C TYR A 90 -10.28 -1.88 -11.92
N ARG A 91 -9.49 -0.86 -11.54
CA ARG A 91 -8.87 0.08 -12.48
C ARG A 91 -7.35 0.05 -12.35
N PRO A 92 -6.57 0.09 -13.45
CA PRO A 92 -5.11 0.13 -13.40
C PRO A 92 -4.53 1.32 -12.61
N ARG A 93 -5.33 2.37 -12.37
CA ARG A 93 -4.95 3.53 -11.55
C ARG A 93 -4.57 3.16 -10.10
N PHE A 94 -4.97 2.00 -9.58
CA PHE A 94 -4.51 1.56 -8.25
C PHE A 94 -2.98 1.34 -8.18
N TYR A 95 -2.32 1.05 -9.31
CA TYR A 95 -0.85 0.93 -9.34
C TYR A 95 -0.12 2.25 -9.09
N SER A 96 -0.73 3.40 -9.41
CA SER A 96 -0.04 4.69 -9.26
C SER A 96 0.29 4.95 -7.79
N HIS A 97 -0.69 4.76 -6.91
CA HIS A 97 -0.54 4.97 -5.46
C HIS A 97 0.50 4.03 -4.85
N LEU A 98 0.51 2.77 -5.30
CA LEU A 98 1.48 1.79 -4.84
C LEU A 98 2.90 2.20 -5.22
N LEU A 99 3.11 2.58 -6.48
CA LEU A 99 4.42 3.01 -6.97
C LEU A 99 4.87 4.30 -6.27
N LEU A 100 3.97 5.28 -6.16
CA LEU A 100 4.25 6.53 -5.47
C LEU A 100 4.64 6.27 -4.02
N LEU A 101 3.89 5.43 -3.30
CA LEU A 101 4.20 5.08 -1.90
C LEU A 101 5.60 4.50 -1.77
N HIS A 102 5.98 3.57 -2.65
CA HIS A 102 7.32 2.96 -2.60
C HIS A 102 8.44 3.98 -2.87
N ILE A 103 8.24 4.90 -3.82
CA ILE A 103 9.21 5.95 -4.13
C ILE A 103 9.34 6.92 -2.95
N THR A 104 8.23 7.42 -2.42
CA THR A 104 8.24 8.40 -1.32
C THR A 104 8.75 7.80 -0.02
N LEU A 105 8.47 6.51 0.22
CA LEU A 105 8.99 5.78 1.36
C LEU A 105 10.50 5.53 1.24
N ALA A 106 11.00 5.21 0.04
CA ALA A 106 12.43 5.08 -0.19
C ALA A 106 13.16 6.40 0.08
N VAL A 107 12.61 7.54 -0.36
CA VAL A 107 13.15 8.87 -0.04
C VAL A 107 13.15 9.12 1.47
N ARG A 108 12.07 8.74 2.17
CA ARG A 108 11.98 8.90 3.62
C ARG A 108 13.07 8.10 4.35
N ILE A 109 13.20 6.82 4.03
CA ILE A 109 14.21 5.94 4.65
C ILE A 109 15.62 6.38 4.30
N ALA A 110 15.87 6.84 3.06
CA ALA A 110 17.16 7.41 2.69
C ALA A 110 17.48 8.67 3.50
N GLY A 111 16.51 9.56 3.71
CA GLY A 111 16.68 10.75 4.54
C GLY A 111 16.99 10.42 6.00
N ASP A 112 16.34 9.39 6.54
CA ASP A 112 16.60 8.90 7.89
C ASP A 112 18.01 8.27 8.02
N LEU A 113 18.45 7.49 7.03
CA LEU A 113 19.77 6.84 7.02
C LEU A 113 20.92 7.82 6.78
N LEU A 114 20.73 8.79 5.89
CA LEU A 114 21.71 9.84 5.58
C LEU A 114 21.72 10.98 6.60
N LEU A 115 20.86 10.91 7.63
CA LEU A 115 20.66 11.93 8.65
C LEU A 115 20.31 13.32 8.07
N SER A 116 19.83 13.38 6.83
CA SER A 116 19.51 14.62 6.12
C SER A 116 18.11 15.13 6.46
N MET A 117 18.04 16.28 7.13
CA MET A 117 16.76 16.90 7.51
C MET A 117 15.89 17.22 6.30
N SER A 118 16.48 17.74 5.22
CA SER A 118 15.73 18.12 4.02
C SER A 118 15.05 16.91 3.37
N LEU A 119 15.77 15.79 3.22
CA LEU A 119 15.17 14.57 2.66
C LEU A 119 14.08 14.01 3.56
N ARG A 120 14.24 14.09 4.89
CA ARG A 120 13.20 13.65 5.85
C ARG A 120 11.92 14.47 5.73
N GLN A 121 12.02 15.79 5.57
CA GLN A 121 10.88 16.70 5.41
C GLN A 121 10.14 16.43 4.10
N TRP A 122 10.86 16.38 2.98
CA TRP A 122 10.27 16.04 1.68
C TRP A 122 9.68 14.64 1.68
N GLY A 123 10.38 13.65 2.25
CA GLY A 123 9.87 12.29 2.40
C GLY A 123 8.59 12.22 3.24
N ALA A 124 8.50 12.97 4.34
CA ALA A 124 7.30 13.02 5.17
C ALA A 124 6.11 13.65 4.44
N LEU A 125 6.32 14.82 3.81
CA LEU A 125 5.28 15.53 3.05
C LEU A 125 4.76 14.70 1.88
N LEU A 126 5.67 14.09 1.11
CA LEU A 126 5.30 13.27 -0.03
C LEU A 126 4.55 12.01 0.41
N ASN A 127 4.97 11.33 1.49
CA ASN A 127 4.24 10.18 2.02
C ASN A 127 2.82 10.56 2.48
N ALA A 128 2.68 11.68 3.19
CA ALA A 128 1.36 12.18 3.60
C ALA A 128 0.46 12.46 2.37
N LEU A 129 1.01 13.10 1.34
CA LEU A 129 0.28 13.37 0.10
C LEU A 129 -0.17 12.09 -0.61
N VAL A 130 0.68 11.06 -0.63
CA VAL A 130 0.33 9.75 -1.23
C VAL A 130 -0.79 9.05 -0.46
N VAL A 131 -0.77 9.10 0.87
CA VAL A 131 -1.86 8.54 1.69
C VAL A 131 -3.18 9.27 1.43
N LEU A 132 -3.15 10.60 1.32
CA LEU A 132 -4.34 11.39 0.98
C LEU A 132 -4.83 11.11 -0.45
N LEU A 133 -3.91 10.99 -1.42
CA LEU A 133 -4.21 10.62 -2.79
C LEU A 133 -4.91 9.25 -2.86
N PHE A 134 -4.43 8.28 -2.08
CA PHE A 134 -5.04 6.96 -1.98
C PHE A 134 -6.45 7.02 -1.39
N LEU A 135 -6.64 7.78 -0.31
CA LEU A 135 -7.94 7.97 0.29
C LEU A 135 -8.91 8.65 -0.70
N GLY A 136 -8.47 9.70 -1.37
CA GLY A 136 -9.24 10.41 -2.39
C GLY A 136 -9.65 9.52 -3.57
N ASN A 137 -8.72 8.71 -4.09
CA ASN A 137 -9.03 7.79 -5.19
C ASN A 137 -9.97 6.66 -4.77
N THR A 138 -9.86 6.18 -3.53
CA THR A 138 -10.78 5.21 -2.96
C THR A 138 -12.19 5.79 -2.86
N VAL A 139 -12.34 6.98 -2.28
CA VAL A 139 -13.64 7.67 -2.17
C VAL A 139 -14.22 7.97 -3.56
N ALA A 140 -13.41 8.46 -4.50
CA ALA A 140 -13.86 8.73 -5.86
C ALA A 140 -14.36 7.47 -6.59
N ALA A 141 -13.67 6.34 -6.42
CA ALA A 141 -14.09 5.06 -6.97
C ALA A 141 -15.43 4.59 -6.37
N LEU A 142 -15.64 4.78 -5.07
CA LEU A 142 -16.90 4.47 -4.38
C LEU A 142 -18.07 5.34 -4.88
N VAL A 143 -17.85 6.65 -5.01
CA VAL A 143 -18.87 7.57 -5.52
C VAL A 143 -19.22 7.28 -6.98
N ALA A 144 -18.23 6.94 -7.81
CA ALA A 144 -18.46 6.55 -9.20
C ALA A 144 -19.29 5.26 -9.31
N GLY A 145 -19.04 4.26 -8.44
CA GLY A 145 -19.84 3.05 -8.36
C GLY A 145 -21.30 3.31 -7.96
N ALA A 146 -21.52 4.22 -7.00
CA ALA A 146 -22.86 4.62 -6.55
C ALA A 146 -23.73 5.25 -7.66
N LYS A 147 -23.12 6.05 -8.54
CA LYS A 147 -23.83 6.70 -9.66
C LYS A 147 -24.23 5.69 -10.75
N GLY A 148 -23.40 4.67 -11.00
CA GLY A 148 -23.68 3.63 -12.00
C GLY A 148 -24.91 2.77 -11.66
N GLU A 149 -25.05 2.37 -10.39
CA GLU A 149 -26.21 1.59 -9.93
C GLU A 149 -27.53 2.36 -10.03
N ARG A 150 -27.51 3.67 -9.72
CA ARG A 150 -28.72 4.51 -9.78
C ARG A 150 -29.23 4.65 -11.21
N SER A 151 -28.34 4.90 -12.18
CA SER A 151 -28.74 4.98 -13.60
C SER A 151 -29.22 3.65 -14.17
N TYR A 152 -28.75 2.50 -13.69
CA TYR A 152 -29.26 1.20 -14.13
C TYR A 152 -30.71 1.00 -13.65
N ARG A 153 -30.98 1.25 -12.35
CA ARG A 153 -32.34 1.17 -11.79
C ARG A 153 -33.32 2.14 -12.45
N GLU A 154 -32.88 3.36 -12.78
CA GLU A 154 -33.72 4.33 -13.49
C GLU A 154 -34.09 3.87 -14.91
N ARG A 155 -33.18 3.18 -15.61
CA ARG A 155 -33.43 2.62 -16.95
C ARG A 155 -34.34 1.40 -16.92
N GLU A 156 -34.20 0.56 -15.89
CA GLU A 156 -35.04 -0.63 -15.71
C GLU A 156 -36.50 -0.27 -15.38
N MET A 157 -36.74 0.80 -14.61
CA MET A 157 -38.10 1.27 -14.33
C MET A 157 -38.74 2.09 -15.48
N ALA A 158 -37.96 2.46 -16.49
CA ALA A 158 -38.42 3.26 -17.63
C ALA A 158 -38.68 2.43 -18.90
N GLY A 159 -38.38 1.12 -18.89
CA GLY A 159 -38.66 0.17 -19.95
C GLY A 159 -39.81 -0.76 -19.58
#